data_AF-A0A9W8MUB0-F1
#
_entry.id   AF-A0A9W8MUB0-F1
#
_cell.length_a   1.000
_cell.length_b   1.000
_cell.length_c   1.000
_cell.angle_alpha   90.00
_cell.angle_beta   90.00
_cell.angle_gamma   90.00
#
_symmetry.space_group_name_H-M   'P 1'
#
loop_
_entity.id
_entity.type
_entity.pdbx_description
1 polymer ?
#
loop_
_entity_poly.entity_id
_entity_poly.type
_entity_poly.pdbx_seq_one_letter_code
_entity_poly.pdbx_strand_id
1 'polypeptide(L)'
;MAPPPHLPDLPQCHGNQEWSNDILAAYEILASLYSHGIRFLRSEDPEPLQLHLHSEHIHDQAIPILKALDIEMQHSPWVATAATFILEVGLDLERVARALDFM
;
A
#
# COMPACT_ATOMS: atom_id res chain seq x y z
N MET A 1 10.10 -8.89 10.58
CA MET A 1 10.02 -9.61 9.29
C MET A 1 10.15 -8.54 8.21
N ALA A 2 11.01 -8.69 7.20
CA ALA A 2 11.13 -7.67 6.17
C ALA A 2 9.85 -7.67 5.31
N PRO A 3 9.26 -6.50 4.97
CA PRO A 3 8.07 -6.46 4.15
C PRO A 3 8.36 -7.00 2.74
N PRO A 4 7.38 -7.65 2.09
CA PRO A 4 7.55 -8.22 0.76
C PRO A 4 7.90 -7.13 -0.28
N PRO A 5 8.57 -7.48 -1.38
CA PRO A 5 9.07 -6.48 -2.32
C PRO A 5 7.98 -5.85 -3.20
N HIS A 6 6.78 -6.43 -3.27
CA HIS A 6 5.65 -5.95 -4.06
C HIS A 6 4.31 -6.26 -3.38
N LEU A 7 3.28 -5.51 -3.76
CA LEU A 7 1.89 -5.79 -3.43
C LEU A 7 1.46 -7.11 -4.10
N PRO A 8 0.58 -7.93 -3.48
CA PRO A 8 0.08 -9.15 -4.11
C PRO A 8 -0.59 -8.88 -5.46
N ASP A 9 -0.27 -9.71 -6.46
CA ASP A 9 -0.90 -9.64 -7.78
C ASP A 9 -2.43 -9.77 -7.69
N LEU A 10 -3.13 -9.10 -8.61
CA LEU A 10 -4.58 -9.23 -8.71
C LEU A 10 -4.97 -10.70 -8.93
N PRO A 11 -6.02 -11.20 -8.24
CA PRO A 11 -6.46 -12.58 -8.43
C PRO A 11 -7.02 -12.75 -9.84
N GLN A 12 -7.02 -13.98 -10.34
CA GLN A 12 -7.68 -14.27 -11.61
C GLN A 12 -9.17 -13.95 -11.49
N CYS A 13 -9.69 -13.16 -12.42
CA CYS A 13 -11.10 -12.85 -12.47
C CYS A 13 -11.89 -14.12 -12.83
N HIS A 14 -13.03 -14.34 -12.18
CA HIS A 14 -13.81 -15.55 -12.35
C HIS A 14 -14.43 -15.61 -13.75
N GLY A 15 -14.05 -16.62 -14.54
CA GLY A 15 -14.69 -16.97 -15.80
C GLY A 15 -14.33 -16.06 -16.97
N ASN A 16 -13.13 -16.20 -17.56
CA ASN A 16 -12.67 -15.54 -18.79
C ASN A 16 -12.90 -14.01 -18.90
N GLN A 17 -13.29 -13.35 -17.82
CA GLN A 17 -13.58 -11.93 -17.79
C GLN A 17 -12.31 -11.19 -17.40
N GLU A 18 -12.06 -10.04 -18.00
CA GLU A 18 -10.97 -9.16 -17.58
C GLU A 18 -11.44 -8.26 -16.43
N TRP A 19 -10.51 -7.82 -15.58
CA TRP A 19 -10.81 -6.79 -14.58
C TRP A 19 -11.22 -5.49 -15.28
N SER A 20 -12.12 -4.72 -14.65
CA SER A 20 -12.47 -3.41 -15.17
C SER A 20 -11.24 -2.49 -15.15
N ASN A 21 -11.21 -1.50 -16.05
CA ASN A 21 -10.14 -0.50 -16.07
C ASN A 21 -10.03 0.24 -14.72
N ASP A 22 -11.14 0.41 -14.00
CA ASP A 22 -11.15 1.05 -12.69
C ASP A 22 -10.42 0.21 -11.64
N ILE A 23 -10.62 -1.11 -11.63
CA ILE A 23 -9.91 -2.03 -10.73
C ILE A 23 -8.41 -2.06 -11.06
N LEU A 24 -8.07 -2.10 -12.35
CA LEU A 24 -6.68 -2.08 -12.81
C LEU A 24 -5.99 -0.77 -12.41
N ALA A 25 -6.61 0.38 -12.64
CA ALA A 25 -6.08 1.68 -12.26
C ALA A 25 -5.92 1.83 -10.74
N ALA A 26 -6.91 1.37 -9.97
CA ALA A 26 -6.82 1.34 -8.51
C ALA A 26 -5.66 0.46 -8.02
N TYR A 27 -5.49 -0.72 -8.61
CA TYR A 27 -4.36 -1.60 -8.31
C TYR A 27 -3.01 -0.94 -8.62
N GLU A 28 -2.86 -0.29 -9.77
CA GLU A 28 -1.62 0.40 -10.15
C GLU A 28 -1.26 1.51 -9.15
N ILE A 29 -2.25 2.28 -8.70
CA ILE A 29 -2.04 3.33 -7.68
C ILE A 29 -1.58 2.69 -6.36
N LEU A 30 -2.27 1.64 -5.89
CA LEU A 30 -1.90 0.95 -4.65
C LEU A 30 -0.51 0.30 -4.74
N ALA A 31 -0.17 -0.32 -5.86
CA ALA A 31 1.14 -0.92 -6.11
C ALA A 31 2.25 0.13 -6.14
N SER A 32 1.97 1.31 -6.72
CA SER A 32 2.88 2.46 -6.72
C SER A 32 3.11 3.01 -5.31
N LEU A 33 2.04 3.22 -4.53
CA LEU A 33 2.12 3.65 -3.13
C LEU A 33 2.94 2.67 -2.29
N TYR A 34 2.67 1.38 -2.41
CA TYR A 34 3.42 0.33 -1.72
C TYR A 34 4.91 0.35 -2.10
N SER A 35 5.22 0.37 -3.39
CA SER A 35 6.59 0.38 -3.90
C SER A 35 7.36 1.62 -3.46
N HIS A 36 6.72 2.78 -3.45
CA HIS A 36 7.32 4.01 -2.93
C HIS A 36 7.61 3.90 -1.44
N GLY A 37 6.66 3.43 -0.63
CA GLY A 37 6.87 3.25 0.81
C GLY A 37 8.03 2.30 1.13
N ILE A 38 8.11 1.17 0.42
CA ILE A 38 9.25 0.23 0.54
C ILE A 38 10.58 0.90 0.14
N ARG A 39 10.59 1.73 -0.90
CA ARG A 39 11.81 2.45 -1.32
C ARG A 39 12.28 3.42 -0.24
N PHE A 40 11.37 4.15 0.40
CA PHE A 40 11.71 5.06 1.50
C PHE A 40 12.22 4.32 2.73
N LEU A 41 11.61 3.19 3.10
CA LEU A 41 12.11 2.33 4.18
C LEU A 41 13.51 1.77 3.93
N ARG A 42 13.93 1.65 2.67
CA ARG A 42 15.25 1.15 2.27
C ARG A 42 16.26 2.27 1.97
N SER A 43 15.86 3.53 2.11
CA SER A 43 16.78 4.65 1.96
C SER A 43 17.83 4.62 3.06
N GLU A 44 19.09 4.95 2.74
CA GLU A 44 20.19 4.88 3.71
C GLU A 44 20.13 6.00 4.76
N ASP A 45 19.55 7.14 4.42
CA ASP A 45 19.44 8.31 5.31
C ASP A 45 18.09 9.03 5.11
N PRO A 46 16.97 8.43 5.56
CA PRO A 46 15.66 9.04 5.39
C PRO A 46 15.41 10.13 6.44
N GLU A 47 14.98 11.32 6.01
CA GLU A 47 14.56 12.36 6.95
C GLU A 47 13.25 11.97 7.67
N PRO A 48 13.15 12.09 9.00
CA PRO A 48 11.97 11.68 9.77
C PRO A 48 10.67 12.31 9.27
N LEU A 49 10.72 13.61 8.95
CA LEU A 49 9.57 14.35 8.42
C LEU A 49 9.10 13.79 7.08
N GLN A 50 10.02 13.39 6.20
CA GLN A 50 9.66 12.81 4.90
C GLN A 50 8.97 11.44 5.07
N LEU A 51 9.48 10.61 5.99
CA LEU A 51 8.85 9.33 6.32
C LEU A 51 7.44 9.51 6.90
N HIS A 52 7.26 10.49 7.80
CA HIS A 52 5.96 10.81 8.37
C HIS A 52 4.96 11.27 7.31
N LEU A 53 5.35 12.24 6.47
CA LEU A 53 4.51 12.74 5.38
C LEU A 53 4.14 11.63 4.38
N HIS A 54 5.05 10.70 4.11
CA HIS A 54 4.75 9.55 3.24
C HIS A 54 3.84 8.53 3.89
N SER A 55 3.97 8.28 5.19
CA SER A 55 3.01 7.46 5.93
C SER A 55 1.59 8.04 5.85
N GLU A 56 1.44 9.34 6.13
CA GLU A 56 0.14 10.02 6.03
C GLU A 56 -0.42 9.96 4.61
N HIS A 57 0.42 10.23 3.60
CA HIS A 57 0.02 10.16 2.21
C HIS A 57 -0.48 8.77 1.79
N ILE A 58 0.20 7.70 2.22
CA ILE A 58 -0.23 6.32 1.96
C ILE A 58 -1.60 6.07 2.60
N HIS A 59 -1.81 6.48 3.85
CA HIS A 59 -3.10 6.31 4.52
C HIS A 59 -4.23 7.07 3.84
N ASP A 60 -4.01 8.36 3.55
CA ASP A 60 -5.01 9.24 2.96
C ASP A 60 -5.43 8.79 1.56
N GLN A 61 -4.49 8.30 0.74
CA GLN A 61 -4.78 7.84 -0.61
C GLN A 61 -5.27 6.39 -0.67
N ALA A 62 -4.65 5.48 0.09
CA ALA A 62 -4.96 4.06 -0.05
C ALA A 62 -6.30 3.69 0.58
N ILE A 63 -6.70 4.30 1.71
CA ILE A 63 -7.94 3.91 2.40
C ILE A 63 -9.19 4.12 1.52
N PRO A 64 -9.39 5.26 0.85
CA PRO A 64 -10.52 5.43 -0.07
C PRO A 64 -10.51 4.43 -1.23
N ILE A 65 -9.34 4.17 -1.82
CA ILE A 65 -9.18 3.25 -2.95
C ILE A 65 -9.51 1.82 -2.52
N LEU A 66 -8.98 1.38 -1.37
CA LEU A 66 -9.26 0.05 -0.81
C LEU A 66 -10.74 -0.13 -0.49
N LYS A 67 -11.42 0.90 0.04
CA LYS A 67 -12.86 0.87 0.28
C LYS A 67 -13.66 0.74 -1.03
N ALA A 68 -13.26 1.46 -2.07
CA ALA A 68 -13.90 1.35 -3.38
C ALA A 68 -13.70 -0.05 -3.99
N LEU A 69 -12.46 -0.58 -3.94
CA LEU A 69 -12.14 -1.93 -4.40
C LEU A 69 -12.88 -3.02 -3.62
N ASP A 70 -13.06 -2.85 -2.30
CA ASP A 70 -13.80 -3.81 -1.47
C ASP A 70 -15.24 -3.96 -1.94
N ILE A 71 -15.87 -2.86 -2.37
CA ILE A 71 -17.24 -2.87 -2.92
C ILE A 71 -17.24 -3.49 -4.32
N GLU A 72 -16.39 -3.01 -5.23
CA GLU A 72 -16.32 -3.47 -6.63
C GLU A 72 -15.96 -4.95 -6.75
N MET A 73 -15.04 -5.43 -5.91
CA MET A 73 -14.59 -6.83 -5.88
C MET A 73 -15.42 -7.70 -4.94
N GLN A 74 -16.59 -7.23 -4.49
CA GLN A 74 -17.54 -7.99 -3.67
C GLN A 74 -16.92 -8.61 -2.41
N HIS A 75 -16.16 -7.81 -1.66
CA HIS A 75 -15.46 -8.22 -0.44
C HIS A 75 -14.47 -9.37 -0.67
N SER A 76 -13.80 -9.38 -1.82
CA SER A 76 -12.75 -10.35 -2.13
C SER A 76 -11.68 -10.38 -1.03
N PRO A 77 -11.24 -11.57 -0.56
CA PRO A 77 -10.20 -11.70 0.46
C PRO A 77 -8.86 -11.10 0.03
N TRP A 78 -8.66 -10.93 -1.28
CA TRP A 78 -7.49 -10.22 -1.81
C TRP A 78 -7.46 -8.76 -1.36
N VAL A 79 -8.59 -8.06 -1.29
CA VAL A 79 -8.63 -6.64 -0.88
C VAL A 79 -8.18 -6.48 0.57
N ALA A 80 -8.61 -7.37 1.47
CA ALA A 80 -8.16 -7.39 2.86
C ALA A 80 -6.65 -7.68 2.97
N THR A 81 -6.13 -8.55 2.10
CA THR A 81 -4.68 -8.86 2.05
C THR A 81 -3.88 -7.66 1.55
N ALA A 82 -4.31 -7.02 0.46
CA ALA A 82 -3.69 -5.82 -0.07
C ALA A 82 -3.74 -4.66 0.94
N ALA A 83 -4.86 -4.48 1.63
CA ALA A 83 -5.00 -3.51 2.71
C ALA A 83 -3.98 -3.74 3.83
N THR A 84 -3.80 -4.99 4.25
CA THR A 84 -2.83 -5.35 5.29
C THR A 84 -1.42 -4.94 4.87
N PHE A 85 -1.00 -5.26 3.64
CA PHE A 85 0.34 -4.94 3.15
C PHE A 85 0.59 -3.44 3.11
N ILE A 86 -0.38 -2.66 2.63
CA ILE A 86 -0.24 -1.21 2.49
C ILE A 86 -0.21 -0.53 3.86
N LEU A 87 -1.08 -0.95 4.77
CA LEU A 87 -1.13 -0.40 6.12
C LEU A 87 0.12 -0.77 6.92
N GLU A 88 0.68 -1.98 6.74
CA GLU A 88 1.95 -2.37 7.36
C GLU A 88 3.10 -1.47 6.90
N VAL A 89 3.20 -1.15 5.60
CA VAL A 89 4.22 -0.22 5.10
C VAL A 89 4.06 1.19 5.67
N GLY A 90 2.83 1.71 5.76
CA GLY A 90 2.55 2.99 6.42
C GLY A 90 3.02 2.99 7.87
N LEU A 91 2.63 1.97 8.65
CA LEU A 91 3.03 1.83 10.04
C LEU A 91 4.54 1.69 10.22
N ASP A 92 5.23 0.98 9.34
CA ASP A 92 6.68 0.84 9.40
C ASP A 92 7.38 2.17 9.09
N LEU A 93 6.89 2.96 8.13
CA LEU A 93 7.41 4.32 7.88
C LEU A 93 7.27 5.19 9.12
N GLU A 94 6.11 5.17 9.77
CA GLU A 94 5.86 5.94 10.99
C GLU A 94 6.74 5.49 12.16
N ARG A 95 6.97 4.18 12.30
CA ARG A 95 7.88 3.62 13.32
C ARG A 95 9.31 4.09 13.10
N VAL A 96 9.82 4.05 11.86
CA VAL A 96 11.17 4.50 11.55
C VAL A 96 11.30 6.01 11.75
N ALA A 97 10.31 6.79 11.29
CA ALA A 97 10.28 8.24 11.51
C ALA A 97 10.44 8.59 12.99
N ARG A 98 9.61 7.98 13.86
CA ARG A 98 9.68 8.18 15.31
C ARG A 98 11.02 7.76 15.89
N ALA A 99 11.59 6.63 15.45
CA ALA A 99 12.88 6.16 15.96
C ALA A 99 14.01 7.16 15.67
N LEU A 100 13.98 7.81 14.50
CA LEU A 100 14.96 8.81 14.11
C LEU A 100 14.76 10.16 14.80
N ASP A 101 13.52 10.56 15.11
CA ASP A 101 13.22 11.78 15.88
C ASP A 101 13.80 11.76 17.32
N PHE A 102 14.09 10.58 17.86
CA PHE A 102 14.65 10.40 19.22
C PHE A 102 16.16 10.14 19.24
N MET A 103 16.86 10.18 18.10
CA MET A 103 18.32 10.04 17.99
C MET A 103 19.03 11.39 17.97
#